data_AF-A0A7Y3MWR0-F1
#
_entry.id   AF-A0A7Y3MWR0-F1
#
_cell.length_a   1.000
_cell.length_b   1.000
_cell.length_c   1.000
_cell.angle_alpha   90.00
_cell.angle_beta   90.00
_cell.angle_gamma   90.00
#
_symmetry.space_group_name_H-M   'P 1'
#
loop_
_entity.id
_entity.type
_entity.pdbx_description
1 polymer ?
#
loop_
_entity_poly.entity_id
_entity_poly.type
_entity_poly.pdbx_seq_one_letter_code
_entity_poly.pdbx_strand_id
1 'polypeptide(L)'
;MAGSPPTERPSPGIGRSLGLMGSASVVAFAAGIVRQKLFAVYLGPSGLGLYGVLASLFELLGVLVLLGVPAGLLREASASLARGKPGQVVDLVWRVRAVLMLVAGAFVAAAFLFGAEISQRFDLPGAWIPILTLGLPAVVLAATSEALLNAYGAIRRLAASKVTTTVVSLAATAVLVVAMGL
;
A
#
# COMPACT_ATOMS: atom_id res chain seq x y z
N MET A 1 -18.61 -44.97 -11.69
CA MET A 1 -17.63 -44.95 -10.58
C MET A 1 -16.83 -43.66 -10.71
N ALA A 2 -17.17 -42.67 -9.88
CA ALA A 2 -16.55 -41.35 -9.91
C ALA A 2 -15.14 -41.43 -9.31
N GLY A 3 -14.12 -41.14 -10.13
CA GLY A 3 -12.76 -40.96 -9.64
C GLY A 3 -12.69 -39.71 -8.77
N SER A 4 -12.37 -39.90 -7.49
CA SER A 4 -12.06 -38.81 -6.57
C SER A 4 -10.92 -37.95 -7.12
N PRO A 5 -11.02 -36.60 -7.07
CA PRO A 5 -9.95 -35.72 -7.53
C PRO A 5 -8.68 -35.96 -6.70
N PRO A 6 -7.49 -35.82 -7.31
CA PRO A 6 -6.23 -36.06 -6.63
C PRO A 6 -6.08 -35.06 -5.47
N THR A 7 -5.88 -35.59 -4.27
CA THR A 7 -5.52 -34.82 -3.08
C THR A 7 -4.09 -34.33 -3.25
N GLU A 8 -3.92 -33.16 -3.87
CA GLU A 8 -2.63 -32.47 -3.94
C GLU A 8 -2.12 -32.23 -2.51
N ARG A 9 -1.05 -32.94 -2.15
CA ARG A 9 -0.31 -32.67 -0.91
C ARG A 9 0.18 -31.23 -0.96
N PRO A 10 0.03 -30.44 0.12
CA PRO A 10 0.52 -29.06 0.15
C PRO A 10 2.02 -29.08 -0.14
N SER A 11 2.41 -28.45 -1.25
CA SER A 11 3.81 -28.40 -1.64
C SER A 11 4.62 -27.68 -0.54
N PRO A 12 5.85 -28.14 -0.21
CA PRO A 12 6.68 -27.52 0.83
C PRO A 12 6.99 -26.03 0.54
N GLY A 13 6.78 -25.57 -0.70
CA GLY A 13 6.90 -24.17 -1.10
C GLY A 13 5.82 -23.25 -0.50
N ILE A 14 4.58 -23.74 -0.32
CA ILE A 14 3.46 -22.94 0.19
C ILE A 14 3.67 -22.61 1.67
N GLY A 15 4.10 -23.57 2.48
CA GLY A 15 4.38 -23.34 3.92
C GLY A 15 5.50 -22.32 4.15
N ARG A 16 6.57 -22.39 3.36
CA ARG A 16 7.69 -21.44 3.45
C ARG A 16 7.30 -20.02 3.04
N SER A 17 6.47 -19.90 2.01
CA SER A 17 6.00 -18.60 1.53
C SER A 17 4.99 -17.96 2.48
N LEU A 18 4.06 -18.74 3.05
CA LEU A 18 3.19 -18.29 4.13
C LEU A 18 3.99 -17.83 5.36
N GLY A 19 5.00 -18.60 5.78
CA GLY A 19 5.83 -18.25 6.93
C GLY A 19 6.59 -16.94 6.73
N LEU A 20 7.17 -16.73 5.53
CA LEU A 20 7.86 -15.48 5.18
C LEU A 20 6.91 -14.29 5.17
N MET A 21 5.76 -14.39 4.50
CA MET A 21 4.74 -13.34 4.48
C MET A 21 4.19 -13.05 5.88
N GLY A 22 3.90 -14.08 6.66
CA GLY A 22 3.43 -13.97 8.04
C GLY A 22 4.42 -13.23 8.93
N SER A 23 5.72 -13.56 8.84
CA SER A 23 6.76 -12.85 9.60
C SER A 23 6.86 -11.37 9.22
N ALA A 24 6.73 -11.02 7.93
CA ALA A 24 6.72 -9.63 7.49
C ALA A 24 5.50 -8.86 8.04
N SER A 25 4.33 -9.49 8.11
CA SER A 25 3.13 -8.90 8.71
C SER A 25 3.29 -8.65 10.21
N VAL A 26 3.93 -9.57 10.94
CA VAL A 26 4.22 -9.37 12.38
C VAL A 26 5.14 -8.17 12.59
N VAL A 27 6.18 -8.03 11.77
CA VAL A 27 7.09 -6.86 11.82
C VAL A 27 6.34 -5.57 11.52
N ALA A 28 5.50 -5.56 10.49
CA ALA A 28 4.67 -4.41 10.14
C ALA A 28 3.72 -4.02 11.28
N PHE A 29 3.09 -5.00 11.92
CA PHE A 29 2.20 -4.79 13.06
C PHE A 29 2.93 -4.21 14.27
N ALA A 30 4.08 -4.78 14.65
CA ALA A 30 4.90 -4.29 15.75
C ALA A 30 5.36 -2.84 15.51
N ALA A 31 5.82 -2.54 14.29
CA ALA A 31 6.20 -1.17 13.91
C ALA A 31 5.01 -0.21 13.94
N GLY A 32 3.80 -0.66 13.58
CA GLY A 32 2.57 0.10 13.69
C GLY A 32 2.26 0.52 15.13
N ILE A 33 2.39 -0.42 16.07
CA ILE A 33 2.21 -0.12 17.52
C ILE A 33 3.24 0.90 18.00
N VAL A 34 4.52 0.74 17.64
CA VAL A 34 5.57 1.68 18.03
C VAL A 34 5.27 3.06 17.47
N ARG A 35 4.87 3.16 16.20
CA ARG A 35 4.48 4.42 15.56
C ARG A 35 3.31 5.09 16.28
N GLN A 36 2.27 4.34 16.62
CA GLN A 36 1.13 4.87 17.38
C GLN A 36 1.55 5.38 18.75
N LYS A 37 2.46 4.68 19.45
CA LYS A 37 3.01 5.15 20.72
C LYS A 37 3.83 6.44 20.57
N LEU A 38 4.66 6.55 19.53
CA LEU A 38 5.42 7.77 19.24
C LEU A 38 4.48 8.95 18.99
N PHE A 39 3.45 8.76 18.17
CA PHE A 39 2.43 9.79 17.95
C PHE A 39 1.65 10.13 19.23
N ALA A 40 1.32 9.14 20.06
CA ALA A 40 0.62 9.36 21.33
C ALA A 40 1.39 10.26 22.30
N VAL A 41 2.70 10.04 22.40
CA VAL A 41 3.58 10.80 23.31
C VAL A 41 3.72 12.25 22.85
N TYR A 42 3.73 12.49 21.54
CA TYR A 42 3.99 13.83 20.98
C TYR A 42 2.71 14.63 20.67
N LEU A 43 1.80 14.08 19.88
CA LEU A 43 0.53 14.74 19.52
C LEU A 43 -0.48 14.78 20.69
N GLY A 44 -0.20 14.04 21.76
CA GLY A 44 -1.16 13.79 22.84
C GLY A 44 -2.36 12.95 22.39
N PRO A 45 -3.27 12.62 23.32
CA PRO A 45 -4.47 11.82 23.03
C PRO A 45 -5.43 12.51 22.05
N SER A 46 -5.47 13.84 22.03
CA SER A 46 -6.33 14.63 21.12
C SER A 46 -5.86 14.56 19.66
N GLY A 47 -4.54 14.65 19.40
CA GLY A 47 -4.02 14.59 18.03
C GLY A 47 -3.99 13.18 17.43
N LEU A 48 -4.00 12.13 18.27
CA LEU A 48 -4.22 10.75 17.81
C LEU A 48 -5.58 10.55 17.14
N GLY A 49 -6.62 11.23 17.64
CA GLY A 49 -7.96 11.17 17.04
C GLY A 49 -7.95 11.73 15.61
N LEU A 50 -7.35 12.90 15.43
CA LEU A 50 -7.19 13.53 14.11
C LEU A 50 -6.35 12.66 13.17
N TYR A 51 -5.22 12.13 13.65
CA TYR A 51 -4.39 11.22 12.87
C TYR A 51 -5.19 9.99 12.39
N GLY A 52 -6.00 9.40 13.26
CA GLY A 52 -6.85 8.25 12.92
C GLY A 52 -7.83 8.58 11.79
N VAL A 53 -8.53 9.71 11.88
CA VAL A 53 -9.47 10.17 10.84
C VAL A 53 -8.75 10.40 9.51
N LEU A 54 -7.60 11.07 9.55
CA LEU A 54 -6.80 11.36 8.36
C LEU A 54 -6.23 10.09 7.72
N ALA A 55 -5.77 9.13 8.52
CA ALA A 55 -5.29 7.84 8.06
C ALA A 55 -6.40 7.04 7.37
N SER A 56 -7.59 6.95 7.98
CA SER A 56 -8.75 6.28 7.39
C SER A 56 -9.21 6.94 6.09
N LEU A 57 -9.21 8.28 6.04
CA LEU A 57 -9.50 9.02 4.81
C LEU A 57 -8.48 8.69 3.71
N PHE A 58 -7.20 8.66 4.04
CA PHE A 58 -6.14 8.31 3.09
C PHE A 58 -6.27 6.87 2.58
N GLU A 59 -6.58 5.91 3.46
CA GLU A 59 -6.84 4.52 3.08
C GLU A 59 -8.04 4.41 2.13
N LEU A 60 -9.14 5.10 2.42
CA LEU A 60 -10.32 5.15 1.56
C LEU A 60 -9.96 5.68 0.17
N LEU A 61 -9.23 6.79 0.10
CA LEU A 61 -8.76 7.37 -1.16
C LEU A 61 -7.85 6.37 -1.91
N GLY A 62 -6.97 5.66 -1.21
CA GLY A 62 -6.13 4.62 -1.80
C GLY A 62 -6.96 3.50 -2.44
N VAL A 63 -8.01 3.03 -1.76
CA VAL A 63 -8.94 2.02 -2.31
C VAL A 63 -9.67 2.55 -3.54
N LEU A 64 -10.15 3.80 -3.49
CA LEU A 64 -10.85 4.45 -4.60
C LEU A 64 -9.96 4.71 -5.83
N VAL A 65 -8.68 5.03 -5.62
CA VAL A 65 -7.72 5.20 -6.71
C VAL A 65 -7.39 3.86 -7.37
N LEU A 66 -7.22 2.80 -6.56
CA LEU A 66 -6.78 1.50 -7.05
C LEU A 66 -7.92 0.64 -7.61
N LEU A 67 -9.16 0.76 -7.11
CA LEU A 67 -10.35 0.03 -7.59
C LEU A 67 -10.12 -1.47 -7.85
N GLY A 68 -9.31 -2.13 -7.03
CA GLY A 68 -8.99 -3.56 -7.20
C GLY A 68 -8.12 -3.90 -8.44
N VAL A 69 -7.69 -2.91 -9.21
CA VAL A 69 -6.82 -3.06 -10.38
C VAL A 69 -5.53 -3.85 -10.08
N PRO A 70 -4.87 -3.72 -8.91
CA PRO A 70 -3.69 -4.54 -8.60
C PRO A 70 -3.95 -6.05 -8.62
N ALA A 71 -5.13 -6.51 -8.21
CA ALA A 71 -5.50 -7.93 -8.24
C ALA A 71 -5.71 -8.43 -9.68
N GLY A 72 -6.36 -7.61 -10.52
CA GLY A 72 -6.50 -7.88 -11.95
C GLY A 72 -5.15 -7.91 -12.67
N LEU A 73 -4.28 -6.96 -12.36
CA LEU A 73 -2.91 -6.88 -12.89
C LEU A 73 -2.10 -8.13 -12.52
N LEU A 74 -2.15 -8.57 -11.26
CA LEU A 74 -1.50 -9.81 -10.83
C LEU A 74 -1.99 -11.02 -11.63
N ARG A 75 -3.31 -11.15 -11.83
CA ARG A 75 -3.89 -12.28 -12.56
C ARG A 75 -3.42 -12.32 -14.01
N GLU A 76 -3.50 -11.19 -14.71
CA GLU A 76 -3.15 -11.11 -16.14
C GLU A 76 -1.63 -11.18 -16.36
N ALA A 77 -0.84 -10.59 -15.45
CA ALA A 77 0.62 -10.70 -15.47
C ALA A 77 1.07 -12.15 -15.27
N SER A 78 0.48 -12.86 -14.30
CA SER A 78 0.77 -14.28 -14.05
C SER A 78 0.39 -15.15 -15.24
N ALA A 79 -0.78 -14.92 -15.85
CA ALA A 79 -1.22 -15.63 -17.05
C ALA A 79 -0.28 -15.38 -18.25
N SER A 80 0.18 -14.14 -18.44
CA SER A 80 1.09 -13.79 -19.54
C SER A 80 2.50 -14.35 -19.34
N LEU A 81 2.95 -14.44 -18.08
CA LEU A 81 4.22 -15.07 -17.73
C LEU A 81 4.17 -16.59 -17.95
N ALA A 82 3.06 -17.24 -17.59
CA ALA A 82 2.83 -18.66 -17.87
C ALA A 82 2.80 -18.97 -19.38
N ARG A 83 2.35 -18.02 -20.21
CA ARG A 83 2.38 -18.11 -21.68
C ARG A 83 3.77 -17.81 -22.29
N GLY A 84 4.79 -17.52 -21.48
CA GLY A 84 6.15 -17.24 -21.95
C GLY A 84 6.31 -15.91 -22.68
N LYS A 85 5.42 -14.93 -22.46
CA LYS A 85 5.43 -13.61 -23.14
C LYS A 85 5.76 -12.47 -22.16
N PRO A 86 7.00 -12.36 -21.65
CA PRO A 86 7.36 -11.37 -20.63
C PRO A 86 7.24 -9.92 -21.13
N GLY A 87 7.43 -9.67 -22.43
CA GLY A 87 7.26 -8.32 -23.02
C GLY A 87 5.83 -7.77 -22.86
N GLN A 88 4.81 -8.63 -22.95
CA GLN A 88 3.42 -8.22 -22.77
C GLN A 88 3.11 -7.81 -21.32
N VAL A 89 3.83 -8.37 -20.35
CA VAL A 89 3.69 -7.99 -18.94
C VAL A 89 4.17 -6.55 -18.72
N VAL A 90 5.28 -6.17 -19.35
CA VAL A 90 5.85 -4.82 -19.22
C VAL A 90 4.89 -3.77 -19.80
N ASP A 91 4.37 -4.00 -21.00
CA ASP A 91 3.41 -3.10 -21.65
C ASP A 91 2.11 -2.98 -20.84
N LEU A 92 1.61 -4.09 -20.30
CA LEU A 92 0.43 -4.11 -19.45
C LEU A 92 0.64 -3.27 -18.17
N VAL A 93 1.75 -3.48 -17.47
CA VAL A 93 2.09 -2.74 -16.25
C VAL A 93 2.20 -1.26 -16.54
N TRP A 94 2.86 -0.87 -17.63
CA TRP A 94 2.99 0.53 -18.02
C TRP A 94 1.64 1.19 -18.30
N ARG A 95 0.75 0.53 -19.05
CA ARG A 95 -0.59 1.04 -19.34
C ARG A 95 -1.43 1.20 -18.08
N VAL A 96 -1.46 0.15 -17.25
CA VAL A 96 -2.22 0.17 -15.99
C VAL A 96 -1.67 1.26 -15.06
N ARG A 97 -0.35 1.37 -14.92
CA ARG A 97 0.29 2.39 -14.09
C ARG A 97 0.02 3.80 -14.60
N ALA A 98 0.07 4.03 -15.92
CA ALA A 98 -0.24 5.33 -16.50
C ALA A 98 -1.69 5.75 -16.20
N VAL A 99 -2.65 4.85 -16.38
CA VAL A 99 -4.07 5.12 -16.07
C VAL A 99 -4.26 5.40 -14.58
N LEU A 100 -3.70 4.57 -13.70
CA LEU A 100 -3.80 4.78 -12.26
C LEU A 100 -3.11 6.07 -11.79
N MET A 101 -2.02 6.47 -12.44
CA MET A 101 -1.35 7.75 -12.15
C MET A 101 -2.21 8.95 -12.57
N LEU A 102 -2.92 8.85 -13.70
CA LEU A 102 -3.88 9.88 -14.10
C LEU A 102 -5.04 9.98 -13.10
N VAL A 103 -5.57 8.84 -12.65
CA VAL A 103 -6.61 8.80 -11.62
C VAL A 103 -6.10 9.41 -10.31
N ALA A 104 -4.92 8.99 -9.83
CA ALA A 104 -4.30 9.56 -8.63
C ALA A 104 -4.07 11.08 -8.77
N GLY A 105 -3.59 11.53 -9.92
CA GLY A 105 -3.39 12.94 -10.24
C GLY A 105 -4.70 13.73 -10.23
N ALA A 106 -5.78 13.16 -10.74
CA ALA A 106 -7.12 13.77 -10.68
C ALA A 106 -7.61 13.91 -9.23
N PHE A 107 -7.38 12.90 -8.37
CA PHE A 107 -7.69 12.98 -6.94
C PHE A 107 -6.86 14.04 -6.22
N VAL A 108 -5.57 14.15 -6.53
CA VAL A 108 -4.70 15.21 -5.98
C VAL A 108 -5.21 16.58 -6.42
N ALA A 109 -5.47 16.79 -7.72
CA ALA A 109 -6.00 18.05 -8.22
C ALA A 109 -7.34 18.41 -7.57
N ALA A 110 -8.25 17.44 -7.44
CA ALA A 110 -9.52 17.62 -6.74
C ALA A 110 -9.32 18.00 -5.27
N ALA A 111 -8.36 17.39 -4.56
CA ALA A 111 -8.06 17.75 -3.18
C ALA A 111 -7.48 19.17 -3.04
N PHE A 112 -6.72 19.66 -4.03
CA PHE A 112 -6.26 21.05 -4.05
C PHE A 112 -7.40 22.04 -4.35
N LEU A 113 -8.34 21.68 -5.23
CA LEU A 113 -9.49 22.52 -5.61
C LEU A 113 -10.58 22.56 -4.53
N PHE A 114 -10.90 21.41 -3.94
CA PHE A 114 -12.02 21.24 -3.00
C PHE A 114 -11.57 21.05 -1.54
N GLY A 115 -10.26 21.07 -1.26
CA GLY A 115 -9.73 20.83 0.08
C GLY A 115 -10.23 21.84 1.12
N ALA A 116 -10.43 23.10 0.71
CA ALA A 116 -10.98 24.15 1.57
C ALA A 116 -12.43 23.87 1.97
N GLU A 117 -13.27 23.41 1.04
CA GLU A 117 -14.68 23.07 1.28
C GLU A 117 -14.82 21.84 2.18
N ILE A 118 -14.00 20.81 1.93
CA ILE A 118 -13.98 19.58 2.74
C ILE A 118 -13.50 19.91 4.17
N SER A 119 -12.48 20.75 4.30
CA SER A 119 -11.96 21.22 5.59
C SER A 119 -13.00 21.94 6.42
N GLN A 120 -13.74 22.87 5.83
CA GLN A 120 -14.79 23.62 6.54
C GLN A 120 -15.95 22.73 6.98
N ARG A 121 -16.32 21.73 6.16
CA ARG A 121 -17.46 20.85 6.45
C ARG A 121 -17.16 19.82 7.55
N PHE A 122 -15.90 19.45 7.71
CA PHE A 122 -15.46 18.42 8.66
C PHE A 122 -14.64 18.98 9.83
N ASP A 123 -14.54 20.31 9.95
CA ASP A 123 -13.73 21.00 10.98
C ASP A 123 -12.28 20.46 11.05
N LEU A 124 -11.72 20.13 9.88
CA LEU A 124 -10.37 19.59 9.73
C LEU A 124 -9.38 20.69 9.39
N PRO A 125 -8.11 20.60 9.81
CA PRO A 125 -7.07 21.53 9.38
C PRO A 125 -6.92 21.53 7.84
N GLY A 126 -7.29 22.62 7.17
CA GLY A 126 -7.46 22.63 5.72
C GLY A 126 -6.21 22.39 4.90
N ALA A 127 -5.03 22.68 5.44
CA ALA A 127 -3.76 22.40 4.78
C ALA A 127 -3.42 20.90 4.72
N TRP A 128 -4.02 20.04 5.56
CA TRP A 128 -3.57 18.66 5.73
C TRP A 128 -4.15 17.73 4.66
N ILE A 129 -5.34 18.04 4.12
CA ILE A 129 -6.00 17.22 3.09
C ILE A 129 -5.19 17.21 1.78
N PRO A 130 -4.77 18.35 1.20
CA PRO A 130 -3.93 18.34 -0.01
C PRO A 130 -2.60 17.63 0.22
N ILE A 131 -1.96 17.85 1.38
CA ILE A 131 -0.69 17.22 1.74
C ILE A 131 -0.81 15.69 1.80
N LEU A 132 -1.89 15.16 2.39
CA LEU A 132 -2.17 13.72 2.41
C LEU A 132 -2.30 13.13 1.01
N THR A 133 -3.03 13.81 0.12
CA THR A 133 -3.28 13.26 -1.22
C THR A 133 -2.04 13.17 -2.10
N LEU A 134 -0.96 13.91 -1.80
CA LEU A 134 0.34 13.74 -2.47
C LEU A 134 0.94 12.35 -2.27
N GLY A 135 0.47 11.57 -1.27
CA GLY A 135 0.84 10.18 -1.10
C GLY A 135 0.19 9.21 -2.09
N LEU A 136 -0.90 9.59 -2.76
CA LEU A 136 -1.66 8.68 -3.63
C LEU A 136 -0.86 8.18 -4.85
N PRO A 137 -0.06 9.01 -5.54
CA PRO A 137 0.85 8.51 -6.58
C PRO A 137 1.80 7.43 -6.04
N ALA A 138 2.36 7.61 -4.84
CA ALA A 138 3.26 6.62 -4.23
C ALA A 138 2.52 5.30 -3.93
N VAL A 139 1.26 5.36 -3.51
CA VAL A 139 0.40 4.18 -3.32
C VAL A 139 0.22 3.41 -4.64
N VAL A 140 -0.01 4.12 -5.76
CA VAL A 140 -0.12 3.49 -7.09
C VAL A 140 1.19 2.79 -7.48
N LEU A 141 2.34 3.44 -7.25
CA LEU A 141 3.64 2.83 -7.56
C LEU A 141 3.90 1.59 -6.71
N ALA A 142 3.63 1.67 -5.41
CA ALA A 142 3.80 0.56 -4.50
C ALA A 142 2.90 -0.61 -4.90
N ALA A 143 1.60 -0.38 -5.09
CA ALA A 143 0.64 -1.44 -5.40
C ALA A 143 0.95 -2.15 -6.74
N THR A 144 1.33 -1.40 -7.77
CA THR A 144 1.69 -1.99 -9.08
C THR A 144 2.99 -2.78 -9.01
N SER A 145 4.00 -2.30 -8.27
CA SER A 145 5.25 -3.03 -8.06
C SER A 145 5.08 -4.29 -7.21
N GLU A 146 4.23 -4.25 -6.17
CA GLU A 146 3.90 -5.43 -5.36
C GLU A 146 3.15 -6.49 -6.18
N ALA A 147 2.18 -6.07 -7.00
CA ALA A 147 1.47 -6.97 -7.90
C ALA A 147 2.43 -7.66 -8.90
N LEU A 148 3.41 -6.93 -9.41
CA LEU A 148 4.41 -7.49 -10.32
C LEU A 148 5.34 -8.49 -9.62
N LEU A 149 5.87 -8.14 -8.44
CA LEU A 149 6.72 -9.05 -7.66
C LEU A 149 5.98 -10.33 -7.28
N ASN A 150 4.69 -10.22 -6.96
CA ASN A 150 3.82 -11.37 -6.74
C ASN A 150 3.64 -12.22 -8.01
N ALA A 151 3.45 -11.60 -9.17
CA ALA A 151 3.27 -12.32 -10.44
C ALA A 151 4.51 -13.15 -10.83
N TYR A 152 5.71 -12.66 -10.53
CA TYR A 152 6.96 -13.39 -10.75
C TYR A 152 7.26 -14.47 -9.69
N GLY A 153 6.40 -14.66 -8.69
CA GLY A 153 6.65 -15.58 -7.58
C GLY A 153 7.84 -15.17 -6.70
N ALA A 154 8.26 -13.91 -6.75
CA ALA A 154 9.42 -13.39 -6.03
C ALA A 154 9.08 -13.07 -4.55
N ILE A 155 8.47 -14.02 -3.86
CA ILE A 155 7.87 -13.86 -2.52
C ILE A 155 8.91 -13.36 -1.49
N ARG A 156 10.17 -13.81 -1.59
CA ARG A 156 11.26 -13.33 -0.72
C ARG A 156 11.58 -11.85 -0.93
N ARG A 157 11.58 -11.38 -2.19
CA ARG A 157 11.82 -9.96 -2.52
C ARG A 157 10.65 -9.09 -2.08
N LEU A 158 9.42 -9.60 -2.18
CA LEU A 158 8.24 -8.90 -1.69
C LEU A 158 8.21 -8.82 -0.16
N ALA A 159 8.55 -9.89 0.54
CA ALA A 159 8.68 -9.86 2.00
C ALA A 159 9.78 -8.87 2.43
N ALA A 160 10.94 -8.90 1.76
CA ALA A 160 12.00 -7.94 2.01
C ALA A 160 11.56 -6.50 1.73
N SER A 161 10.82 -6.23 0.65
CA SER A 161 10.33 -4.88 0.37
C SER A 161 9.42 -4.38 1.48
N LYS A 162 8.45 -5.19 1.94
CA LYS A 162 7.57 -4.82 3.06
C LYS A 162 8.32 -4.56 4.36
N VAL A 163 9.33 -5.37 4.68
CA VAL A 163 10.16 -5.17 5.88
C VAL A 163 10.99 -3.89 5.75
N THR A 164 11.67 -3.69 4.61
CA THR A 164 12.50 -2.49 4.38
C THR A 164 11.68 -1.21 4.40
N THR A 165 10.49 -1.18 3.78
CA THR A 165 9.61 0.00 3.83
C THR A 165 9.11 0.26 5.24
N THR A 166 8.80 -0.80 6.01
CA THR A 166 8.40 -0.67 7.42
C THR A 166 9.52 -0.07 8.26
N VAL A 167 10.75 -0.60 8.14
CA VAL A 167 11.90 -0.11 8.91
C VAL A 167 12.27 1.32 8.52
N VAL A 168 12.33 1.60 7.21
CA VAL A 168 12.64 2.95 6.71
C VAL A 168 11.57 3.95 7.11
N SER A 169 10.29 3.60 7.01
CA SER A 169 9.20 4.50 7.42
C SER A 169 9.22 4.76 8.92
N LEU A 170 9.47 3.74 9.75
CA LEU A 170 9.59 3.91 11.20
C LEU A 170 10.78 4.79 11.57
N ALA A 171 11.94 4.57 10.95
CA ALA A 171 13.13 5.40 11.16
C ALA A 171 12.89 6.85 10.72
N ALA A 172 12.28 7.05 9.55
CA ALA A 172 11.91 8.37 9.05
C ALA A 172 10.91 9.07 9.98
N THR A 173 9.90 8.36 10.50
CA THR A 173 8.98 8.91 11.50
C THR A 173 9.73 9.31 12.77
N ALA A 174 10.59 8.46 13.30
CA ALA A 174 11.37 8.76 14.50
C ALA A 174 12.29 9.99 14.29
N VAL A 175 12.98 10.07 13.15
CA VAL A 175 13.83 11.22 12.81
C VAL A 175 13.01 12.49 12.65
N LEU A 176 11.87 12.46 11.95
CA LEU A 176 11.00 13.62 11.79
C LEU A 176 10.48 14.14 13.14
N VAL A 177 10.05 13.23 14.00
CA VAL A 177 9.57 13.56 15.35
C VAL A 177 10.68 14.20 16.19
N VAL A 178 11.91 13.66 16.15
CA VAL A 178 13.05 14.20 16.90
C VAL A 178 13.56 15.52 16.31
N ALA A 179 13.68 15.62 14.98
CA ALA A 179 14.30 16.75 14.30
C ALA A 179 13.38 17.98 14.20
N MET A 180 12.06 17.79 14.08
CA MET A 180 11.12 18.91 14.00
C MET A 180 10.64 19.40 15.37
N GLY A 181 11.04 18.75 16.48
CA GLY A 181 10.63 19.16 17.83
C GLY A 181 9.10 19.25 17.97
N LEU A 182 8.40 18.35 17.30
CA LEU A 182 6.95 18.36 17.08
C LEU A 182 6.32 17.27 17.94
#